data_AF-A0A9P7BXH2-F1
#
_entry.id   AF-A0A9P7BXH2-F1
#
_cell.length_a   1.000
_cell.length_b   1.000
_cell.length_c   1.000
_cell.angle_alpha   90.00
_cell.angle_beta   90.00
_cell.angle_gamma   90.00
#
_symmetry.space_group_name_H-M   'P 1'
#
loop_
_entity.id
_entity.type
_entity.pdbx_description
1 polymer ?
#
loop_
_entity_poly.entity_id
_entity_poly.type
_entity_poly.pdbx_seq_one_letter_code
_entity_poly.pdbx_strand_id
1 'polypeptide(L)'
;MPADWRLAQVIPIYKKDDPTEHSNHRLISLASVFRKLLERSIHHFLIDHSLPLDIVQGGFRESRGSLDQALCLAEICNILRRHHRITPVLAFLDIKSAYDTEDRRQIWHTLEKTAPAVLISLLRNLFDEVQIEVLLNITTSTRFSSITGVLQGSILSPFLYSIYINELPRLLHLQPITADISPTELILRLNCLLYADDVVLIAAKADIPSFLKSCEDHSYKLGYRWNPSKCVILDPTQPSSSYTLYGEPIPKQPSFPYLGISFRPGGYLDTVALVNQNKTKALATMNQLSAIDVHPNGFSPLLGTHFYSRIVRAQLEYGLAITKITTYLSKQLENAQNVCLRLIFGGSHTSSTAVMLHMSKLPTMQERAYALQSQFLLPSLTLPEDALLHHLLPHIRQPRSHSQWYRLSRSPIWKRCLLDPESLDRRSLKSTQRDYRQGNLDNKRSTHASVLLQHCRPTISRLCPMATYVQMHRRLMMPETISDPLSFLLNMLPTKKPRSPNTTLSWTIRWPTICRILYELDYLYHAKIPPTPPTHLGQRLLEWLPSFPSH
;
A
#
# COMPACT_ATOMS: atom_id res chain seq x y z
N MET A 1 -8.96 29.30 19.92
CA MET A 1 -9.19 28.64 18.61
C MET A 1 -10.62 28.86 18.14
N PRO A 2 -10.89 29.01 16.82
CA PRO A 2 -12.25 29.05 16.28
C PRO A 2 -13.05 27.80 16.69
N ALA A 3 -14.34 27.97 16.98
CA ALA A 3 -15.20 26.86 17.43
C ALA A 3 -15.26 25.73 16.40
N ASP A 4 -15.35 26.06 15.11
CA ASP A 4 -15.44 25.09 14.01
C ASP A 4 -14.21 24.18 13.89
N TRP A 5 -13.07 24.57 14.46
CA TRP A 5 -11.86 23.74 14.45
C TRP A 5 -11.94 22.63 15.50
N ARG A 6 -12.80 22.80 16.49
CA ARG A 6 -13.10 21.82 17.53
C ARG A 6 -14.28 20.91 17.18
N LEU A 7 -14.80 20.98 15.95
CA LEU A 7 -15.84 20.06 15.47
C LEU A 7 -15.25 19.01 14.52
N ALA A 8 -15.57 17.75 14.75
CA ALA A 8 -15.24 16.63 13.87
C ALA A 8 -16.50 15.85 13.48
N GLN A 9 -16.74 15.72 12.17
CA GLN A 9 -17.85 14.94 11.63
C GLN A 9 -17.37 13.53 11.30
N VAL A 10 -17.88 12.52 12.00
CA VAL A 10 -17.49 11.13 11.81
C VAL A 10 -18.40 10.46 10.78
N ILE A 11 -17.78 9.90 9.73
CA ILE A 11 -18.46 9.12 8.69
C ILE A 11 -18.04 7.65 8.81
N PRO A 12 -18.98 6.71 9.00
CA PRO A 12 -18.69 5.30 8.94
C PRO A 12 -18.51 4.84 7.49
N ILE A 13 -17.38 4.18 7.21
CA ILE A 13 -17.06 3.57 5.92
C ILE A 13 -17.04 2.06 6.08
N TYR A 14 -17.93 1.38 5.37
CA TYR A 14 -17.99 -0.08 5.39
C TYR A 14 -16.67 -0.75 4.94
N LYS A 15 -16.17 -1.69 5.74
CA LYS A 15 -14.91 -2.41 5.54
C LYS A 15 -15.13 -3.76 4.84
N LYS A 16 -15.86 -4.69 5.48
CA LYS A 16 -16.11 -6.07 5.01
C LYS A 16 -17.21 -6.76 5.84
N ASP A 17 -17.59 -7.98 5.47
CA ASP A 17 -18.50 -8.86 6.23
C ASP A 17 -19.92 -8.29 6.42
N ASP A 18 -20.62 -8.57 7.52
CA ASP A 18 -22.01 -8.12 7.70
C ASP A 18 -22.05 -6.57 7.85
N PRO A 19 -22.72 -5.84 6.94
CA PRO A 19 -22.82 -4.39 7.00
C PRO A 19 -23.70 -3.86 8.14
N THR A 20 -24.46 -4.70 8.82
CA THR A 20 -25.28 -4.32 9.98
C THR A 20 -24.48 -4.24 11.28
N GLU A 21 -23.32 -4.91 11.35
CA GLU A 21 -22.44 -4.85 12.50
C GLU A 21 -21.56 -3.59 12.48
N HIS A 22 -21.56 -2.82 13.57
CA HIS A 22 -20.78 -1.58 13.66
C HIS A 22 -19.27 -1.82 13.59
N SER A 23 -18.77 -2.97 14.06
CA SER A 23 -17.37 -3.39 14.03
C SER A 23 -16.81 -3.55 12.61
N ASN A 24 -17.70 -3.69 11.64
CA ASN A 24 -17.40 -3.83 10.22
C ASN A 24 -17.35 -2.48 9.48
N HIS A 25 -17.52 -1.36 10.19
CA HIS A 25 -17.33 -0.01 9.67
C HIS A 25 -16.08 0.64 10.25
N ARG A 26 -15.37 1.39 9.40
CA ARG A 26 -14.25 2.24 9.78
C ARG A 26 -14.73 3.68 9.91
N LEU A 27 -14.64 4.23 11.12
CA LEU A 27 -15.03 5.61 11.38
C LEU A 27 -13.94 6.57 10.86
N ILE A 28 -14.30 7.54 10.03
CA ILE A 28 -13.39 8.61 9.57
C ILE A 28 -13.89 9.97 10.05
N SER A 29 -13.05 10.67 10.80
CA SER A 29 -13.29 12.03 11.27
C SER A 29 -12.93 13.06 10.21
N LEU A 30 -13.93 13.83 9.76
CA LEU A 30 -13.76 15.01 8.93
C LEU A 30 -13.65 16.26 9.81
N ALA A 31 -12.47 16.85 9.79
CA ALA A 31 -12.21 18.16 10.38
C ALA A 31 -12.26 19.27 9.31
N SER A 32 -12.52 20.51 9.75
CA SER A 32 -12.43 21.73 8.94
C SER A 32 -11.13 21.80 8.14
N VAL A 33 -11.20 22.29 6.89
CA VAL A 33 -10.03 22.49 6.02
C VAL A 33 -9.00 23.40 6.70
N PHE A 34 -9.45 24.45 7.40
CA PHE A 34 -8.54 25.37 8.09
C PHE A 34 -7.80 24.69 9.25
N ARG A 35 -8.48 23.82 10.00
CA ARG A 35 -7.81 22.98 11.01
C ARG A 35 -6.75 22.09 10.37
N LYS A 36 -7.04 21.44 9.24
CA LYS A 36 -6.06 20.63 8.51
C LYS A 36 -4.86 21.46 8.04
N LEU A 37 -5.08 22.70 7.60
CA LEU A 37 -3.99 23.61 7.23
C LEU A 37 -3.11 23.95 8.43
N LEU A 38 -3.69 24.25 9.60
CA LEU A 38 -2.93 24.45 10.83
C LEU A 38 -2.14 23.19 11.20
N GLU A 39 -2.81 22.04 11.28
CA GLU A 39 -2.19 20.75 11.62
C GLU A 39 -0.99 20.46 10.72
N ARG A 40 -1.13 20.68 9.41
CA ARG A 40 0.00 20.52 8.48
C ARG A 40 1.13 21.50 8.71
N SER A 41 0.81 22.74 9.08
CA SER A 41 1.82 23.79 9.35
C SER A 41 2.63 23.48 10.62
N ILE A 42 1.99 22.90 11.63
CA ILE A 42 2.66 22.55 12.90
C ILE A 42 3.28 21.15 12.90
N HIS A 43 3.01 20.31 11.89
CA HIS A 43 3.46 18.91 11.86
C HIS A 43 4.99 18.79 11.90
N HIS A 44 5.73 19.54 11.06
CA HIS A 44 7.19 19.52 11.08
C HIS A 44 7.74 20.03 12.42
N PHE A 45 7.17 21.12 12.94
CA PHE A 45 7.55 21.66 14.24
C PHE A 45 7.33 20.64 15.38
N LEU A 46 6.26 19.87 15.32
CA LEU A 46 5.98 18.79 16.28
C LEU A 46 7.01 17.66 16.17
N ILE A 47 7.42 17.28 14.95
CA ILE A 47 8.47 16.27 14.75
C ILE A 47 9.78 16.75 15.39
N ASP A 48 10.21 17.98 15.09
CA ASP A 48 11.48 18.55 15.55
C ASP A 48 11.57 18.69 17.09
N HIS A 49 10.42 18.85 17.75
CA HIS A 49 10.32 19.02 19.20
C HIS A 49 9.80 17.77 19.93
N SER A 50 9.83 16.62 19.29
CA SER A 50 9.45 15.33 19.89
C SER A 50 10.66 14.43 20.09
N LEU A 51 10.53 13.45 20.99
CA LEU A 51 11.55 12.42 21.14
C LEU A 51 11.70 11.61 19.84
N PRO A 52 12.93 11.23 19.45
CA PRO A 52 13.14 10.38 18.29
C PRO A 52 12.32 9.08 18.35
N LEU A 53 11.62 8.80 17.26
CA LEU A 53 10.95 7.52 17.06
C LEU A 53 11.98 6.42 16.84
N ASP A 54 11.71 5.24 17.41
CA ASP A 54 12.58 4.08 17.25
C ASP A 54 12.75 3.71 15.77
N ILE A 55 13.93 3.22 15.38
CA ILE A 55 14.24 2.85 14.00
C ILE A 55 13.31 1.75 13.48
N VAL A 56 12.75 0.92 14.37
CA VAL A 56 11.84 -0.18 14.01
C VAL A 56 10.43 0.29 13.65
N GLN A 57 10.05 1.53 13.98
CA GLN A 57 8.77 2.11 13.59
C GLN A 57 8.85 2.64 12.16
N GLY A 58 8.19 1.94 11.24
CA GLY A 58 8.09 2.28 9.82
C GLY A 58 6.81 3.02 9.42
N GLY A 59 5.76 2.96 10.23
CA GLY A 59 4.44 3.48 9.89
C GLY A 59 4.40 5.01 9.84
N PHE A 60 3.75 5.57 8.82
CA PHE A 60 3.49 7.01 8.68
C PHE A 60 4.71 7.93 8.74
N ARG A 61 5.89 7.40 8.42
CA ARG A 61 7.15 8.15 8.37
C ARG A 61 7.62 8.35 6.94
N GLU A 62 8.28 9.48 6.72
CA GLU A 62 8.86 9.79 5.43
C GLU A 62 9.92 8.74 5.04
N SER A 63 10.00 8.46 3.74
CA SER A 63 10.97 7.52 3.14
C SER A 63 10.91 6.09 3.71
N ARG A 64 9.77 5.67 4.29
CA ARG A 64 9.52 4.32 4.82
C ARG A 64 8.19 3.80 4.32
N GLY A 65 8.23 2.88 3.36
CA GLY A 65 7.06 2.20 2.83
C GLY A 65 6.79 0.86 3.50
N SER A 66 5.57 0.35 3.33
CA SER A 66 5.19 -0.99 3.81
C SER A 66 6.08 -2.11 3.23
N LEU A 67 6.54 -1.95 1.98
CA LEU A 67 7.45 -2.90 1.34
C LEU A 67 8.87 -2.83 1.93
N ASP A 68 9.33 -1.66 2.38
CA ASP A 68 10.61 -1.52 3.08
C ASP A 68 10.56 -2.28 4.40
N GLN A 69 9.47 -2.11 5.16
CA GLN A 69 9.26 -2.80 6.43
C GLN A 69 9.18 -4.32 6.25
N ALA A 70 8.42 -4.79 5.25
CA ALA A 70 8.34 -6.22 4.93
C ALA A 70 9.69 -6.79 4.47
N LEU A 71 10.47 -6.03 3.69
CA LEU A 71 11.84 -6.42 3.33
C LEU A 71 12.71 -6.52 4.57
N CYS A 72 12.67 -5.53 5.47
CA CYS A 72 13.44 -5.56 6.72
C CYS A 72 13.13 -6.80 7.55
N LEU A 73 11.86 -7.17 7.71
CA LEU A 73 11.46 -8.42 8.38
C LEU A 73 12.12 -9.64 7.72
N ALA A 74 12.06 -9.74 6.40
CA ALA A 74 12.63 -10.86 5.66
C ALA A 74 14.17 -10.94 5.81
N GLU A 75 14.85 -9.79 5.82
CA GLU A 75 16.30 -9.70 5.97
C GLU A 75 16.77 -9.97 7.40
N ILE A 76 16.08 -9.42 8.41
CA ILE A 76 16.32 -9.71 9.83
C ILE A 76 16.25 -11.21 10.07
N CYS A 77 15.16 -11.84 9.63
CA CYS A 77 15.00 -13.28 9.77
C CYS A 77 16.04 -14.06 8.97
N ASN A 78 16.45 -13.57 7.79
CA ASN A 78 17.52 -14.18 7.02
C ASN A 78 18.87 -14.18 7.75
N ILE A 79 19.20 -13.07 8.38
CA ILE A 79 20.46 -12.91 9.10
C ILE A 79 20.45 -13.75 10.38
N LEU A 80 19.36 -13.77 11.13
CA LEU A 80 19.18 -14.67 12.29
C LEU A 80 19.42 -16.13 11.92
N ARG A 81 18.83 -16.61 10.81
CA ARG A 81 18.97 -18.01 10.37
C ARG A 81 20.39 -18.34 9.91
N ARG A 82 21.04 -17.44 9.18
CA ARG A 82 22.32 -17.73 8.52
C ARG A 82 23.54 -17.44 9.38
N HIS A 83 23.53 -16.29 10.07
CA HIS A 83 24.65 -15.87 10.92
C HIS A 83 24.55 -16.43 12.33
N HIS A 84 23.34 -16.48 12.89
CA HIS A 84 23.14 -16.85 14.29
C HIS A 84 22.55 -18.25 14.49
N ARG A 85 22.19 -18.95 13.41
CA ARG A 85 21.54 -20.29 13.44
C ARG A 85 20.23 -20.30 14.23
N ILE A 86 19.59 -19.14 14.36
CA ILE A 86 18.30 -18.98 15.01
C ILE A 86 17.22 -19.02 13.94
N THR A 87 16.28 -19.97 14.04
CA THR A 87 15.04 -19.92 13.24
C THR A 87 13.98 -19.22 14.08
N PRO A 88 13.69 -17.93 13.82
CA PRO A 88 12.82 -17.17 14.70
C PRO A 88 11.37 -17.63 14.59
N VAL A 89 10.67 -17.56 15.71
CA VAL A 89 9.21 -17.53 15.76
C VAL A 89 8.77 -16.08 15.50
N LEU A 90 7.72 -15.91 14.71
CA LEU A 90 7.11 -14.61 14.46
C LEU A 90 5.74 -14.54 15.12
N ALA A 91 5.50 -13.51 15.93
CA ALA A 91 4.19 -13.22 16.50
C ALA A 91 3.65 -11.92 15.92
N PHE A 92 2.66 -12.00 15.04
CA PHE A 92 1.96 -10.85 14.50
C PHE A 92 0.85 -10.47 15.47
N LEU A 93 0.90 -9.23 15.95
CA LEU A 93 -0.03 -8.68 16.94
C LEU A 93 -0.89 -7.60 16.29
N ASP A 94 -2.18 -7.62 16.62
CA ASP A 94 -3.20 -6.66 16.15
C ASP A 94 -3.76 -5.91 17.35
N ILE A 95 -3.74 -4.58 17.31
CA ILE A 95 -4.33 -3.73 18.36
C ILE A 95 -5.82 -3.55 18.08
N LYS A 96 -6.65 -3.75 19.10
CA LYS A 96 -8.09 -3.53 19.02
C LYS A 96 -8.39 -2.03 18.95
N SER A 97 -8.84 -1.59 17.78
CA SER A 97 -9.30 -0.21 17.54
C SER A 97 -8.28 0.84 17.98
N ALA A 98 -7.01 0.70 17.55
CA ALA A 98 -5.88 1.52 18.00
C ALA A 98 -6.25 2.99 18.21
N TYR A 99 -6.64 3.68 17.13
CA TYR A 99 -6.98 5.12 17.03
C TYR A 99 -8.14 5.58 17.93
N ASP A 100 -8.98 4.66 18.41
CA ASP A 100 -10.13 5.01 19.26
C ASP A 100 -9.80 4.86 20.77
N THR A 101 -8.69 4.20 21.10
CA THR A 101 -8.39 3.70 22.45
C THR A 101 -7.21 4.39 23.14
N GLU A 102 -6.47 5.27 22.48
CA GLU A 102 -5.28 5.87 23.09
C GLU A 102 -5.64 6.80 24.25
N ASP A 103 -4.93 6.66 25.36
CA ASP A 103 -4.95 7.67 26.41
C ASP A 103 -4.07 8.85 26.00
N ARG A 104 -4.71 9.94 25.54
CA ARG A 104 -4.04 11.17 25.11
C ARG A 104 -3.15 11.78 26.19
N ARG A 105 -3.44 11.54 27.48
CA ARG A 105 -2.62 12.04 28.60
C ARG A 105 -1.19 11.51 28.52
N GLN A 106 -1.01 10.26 28.09
CA GLN A 106 0.32 9.65 27.91
C GLN A 106 1.11 10.33 26.79
N ILE A 107 0.42 10.71 25.70
CA ILE A 107 1.01 11.48 24.59
C ILE A 107 1.47 12.84 25.08
N TRP A 108 0.61 13.56 25.80
CA TRP A 108 0.94 14.88 26.36
C TRP A 108 2.11 14.79 27.33
N HIS A 109 2.10 13.82 28.24
CA HIS A 109 3.19 13.61 29.20
C HIS A 109 4.53 13.30 28.52
N THR A 110 4.49 12.57 27.40
CA THR A 110 5.70 12.30 26.61
C THR A 110 6.22 13.56 25.93
N LEU A 111 5.33 14.38 25.37
CA LEU A 111 5.69 15.65 24.73
C LEU A 111 6.18 16.69 25.73
N GLU A 112 5.66 16.75 26.96
CA GLU A 112 6.10 17.68 28.02
C GLU A 112 7.61 17.61 28.31
N LYS A 113 8.28 16.52 27.95
CA LYS A 113 9.74 16.33 28.14
C LYS A 113 10.59 17.12 27.14
N THR A 114 10.03 17.53 26.01
CA THR A 114 10.80 18.06 24.86
C THR A 114 10.09 19.22 24.14
N ALA A 115 8.77 19.19 24.06
CA ALA A 115 7.98 20.16 23.33
C ALA A 115 7.68 21.43 24.15
N PRO A 116 7.64 22.61 23.51
CA PRO A 116 7.24 23.84 24.18
C PRO A 116 5.80 23.77 24.72
N ALA A 117 5.56 24.37 25.89
CA ALA A 117 4.24 24.38 26.53
C ALA A 117 3.13 24.91 25.60
N VAL A 118 3.43 25.92 24.78
CA VAL A 118 2.49 26.50 23.80
C VAL A 118 2.02 25.46 22.77
N LEU A 119 2.93 24.60 22.28
CA LEU A 119 2.58 23.53 21.34
C LEU A 119 1.66 22.51 22.00
N ILE A 120 1.97 22.13 23.24
CA ILE A 120 1.16 21.17 24.00
C ILE A 120 -0.24 21.73 24.28
N SER A 121 -0.34 23.01 24.68
CA SER A 121 -1.64 23.68 24.85
C SER A 121 -2.44 23.72 23.55
N LEU A 122 -1.78 23.95 22.41
CA LEU A 122 -2.41 23.93 21.09
C LEU A 122 -2.97 22.54 20.76
N LEU A 123 -2.18 21.48 21.00
CA LEU A 123 -2.60 20.10 20.76
C LEU A 123 -3.76 19.69 21.68
N ARG A 124 -3.71 20.03 22.97
CA ARG A 124 -4.84 19.82 23.90
C ARG A 124 -6.12 20.49 23.39
N ASN A 125 -6.03 21.73 22.91
CA ASN A 125 -7.18 22.42 22.31
C ASN A 125 -7.73 21.74 21.05
N LEU A 126 -6.89 21.05 20.27
CA LEU A 126 -7.29 20.35 19.04
C LEU A 126 -7.90 18.97 19.28
N PHE A 127 -7.50 18.29 20.36
CA PHE A 127 -7.82 16.88 20.60
C PHE A 127 -8.66 16.64 21.85
N ASP A 128 -8.46 17.37 22.95
CA ASP A 128 -9.22 17.17 24.19
C ASP A 128 -10.55 17.93 24.17
N GLU A 129 -10.58 19.10 23.52
CA GLU A 129 -11.77 19.95 23.42
C GLU A 129 -12.63 19.66 22.17
N VAL A 130 -12.38 18.54 21.48
CA VAL A 130 -13.08 18.21 20.24
C VAL A 130 -14.49 17.65 20.52
N GLN A 131 -15.48 18.24 19.86
CA GLN A 131 -16.84 17.72 19.75
C GLN A 131 -16.97 16.87 18.49
N ILE A 132 -17.56 15.71 18.63
CA ILE A 132 -17.80 14.74 17.57
C ILE A 132 -19.30 14.66 17.31
N GLU A 133 -19.67 14.63 16.04
CA GLU A 133 -21.02 14.25 15.58
C GLU A 133 -20.89 13.18 14.50
N VAL A 134 -21.76 12.17 14.52
CA VAL A 134 -21.78 11.11 13.50
C VAL A 134 -22.70 11.56 12.37
N LEU A 135 -22.17 11.55 11.15
CA LEU A 135 -22.90 11.86 9.93
C LEU A 135 -23.28 10.56 9.22
N LEU A 136 -24.59 10.27 9.21
CA LEU A 136 -25.18 9.18 8.45
C LEU A 136 -26.01 9.78 7.31
N ASN A 137 -25.50 9.69 6.08
CA ASN A 137 -26.11 10.31 4.90
C ASN A 137 -26.25 11.84 5.04
N ILE A 138 -27.47 12.31 5.33
CA ILE A 138 -27.82 13.73 5.53
C ILE A 138 -28.22 14.05 6.98
N THR A 139 -28.19 13.06 7.87
CA THR A 139 -28.55 13.25 9.28
C THR A 139 -27.31 13.22 10.17
N THR A 140 -27.30 14.10 11.17
CA THR A 140 -26.24 14.21 12.18
C THR A 140 -26.76 13.73 13.53
N SER A 141 -25.92 13.01 14.28
CA SER A 141 -26.20 12.71 15.67
C SER A 141 -26.15 13.97 16.55
N THR A 142 -26.56 13.83 17.80
CA THR A 142 -26.16 14.77 18.85
C THR A 142 -24.64 14.79 18.98
N ARG A 143 -24.10 15.96 19.37
CA ARG A 143 -22.66 16.12 19.62
C ARG A 143 -22.27 15.47 20.94
N PHE A 144 -21.10 14.86 20.96
CA PHE A 144 -20.49 14.28 22.16
C PHE A 144 -18.98 14.50 22.13
N SER A 145 -18.34 14.42 23.30
CA SER A 145 -16.88 14.55 23.42
C SER A 145 -16.25 13.17 23.54
N SER A 146 -15.13 12.94 22.84
CA SER A 146 -14.36 11.71 23.03
C SER A 146 -13.32 11.89 24.13
N ILE A 147 -13.30 10.98 25.10
CA ILE A 147 -12.32 11.01 26.20
C ILE A 147 -10.99 10.38 25.78
N THR A 148 -11.03 9.37 24.91
CA THR A 148 -9.86 8.63 24.41
C THR A 148 -9.73 8.77 22.90
N GLY A 149 -8.62 8.26 22.38
CA GLY A 149 -8.40 8.15 20.95
C GLY A 149 -7.82 9.40 20.32
N VAL A 150 -7.20 9.22 19.16
CA VAL A 150 -6.83 10.29 18.23
C VAL A 150 -7.80 10.30 17.04
N LEU A 151 -8.06 11.47 16.46
CA LEU A 151 -9.06 11.57 15.39
C LEU A 151 -8.58 10.88 14.11
N GLN A 152 -9.24 9.80 13.71
CA GLN A 152 -8.90 9.09 12.48
C GLN A 152 -9.24 9.93 11.24
N GLY A 153 -8.24 10.59 10.63
CA GLY A 153 -8.43 11.55 9.53
C GLY A 153 -7.85 12.93 9.79
N SER A 154 -7.39 13.20 11.02
CA SER A 154 -6.49 14.31 11.33
C SER A 154 -5.09 14.03 10.78
N ILE A 155 -4.37 15.10 10.42
CA ILE A 155 -3.01 15.05 9.87
C ILE A 155 -1.99 14.69 10.96
N LEU A 156 -2.24 15.07 12.22
CA LEU A 156 -1.31 14.83 13.32
C LEU A 156 -1.50 13.47 13.98
N SER A 157 -2.72 12.90 13.92
CA SER A 157 -3.03 11.62 14.58
C SER A 157 -2.03 10.50 14.31
N PRO A 158 -1.54 10.27 13.07
CA PRO A 158 -0.58 9.20 12.82
C PRO A 158 0.76 9.39 13.54
N PHE A 159 1.23 10.63 13.66
CA PHE A 159 2.46 10.94 14.39
C PHE A 159 2.25 10.88 15.91
N LEU A 160 1.13 11.40 16.41
CA LEU A 160 0.76 11.29 17.83
C LEU A 160 0.63 9.82 18.27
N TYR A 161 0.06 8.97 17.43
CA TYR A 161 0.03 7.53 17.64
C TYR A 161 1.44 6.91 17.68
N SER A 162 2.32 7.36 16.78
CA SER A 162 3.71 6.89 16.76
C SER A 162 4.44 7.24 18.04
N ILE A 163 4.22 8.44 18.60
CA ILE A 163 4.74 8.85 19.92
C ILE A 163 4.19 7.95 21.03
N TYR A 164 2.87 7.69 21.02
CA TYR A 164 2.18 6.88 22.02
C TYR A 164 2.77 5.48 22.15
N ILE A 165 3.01 4.79 21.03
CA ILE A 165 3.50 3.40 21.03
C ILE A 165 5.04 3.29 21.13
N ASN A 166 5.78 4.40 21.07
CA ASN A 166 7.24 4.41 20.89
C ASN A 166 8.03 3.80 22.07
N GLU A 167 7.41 3.65 23.25
CA GLU A 167 8.04 2.98 24.39
C GLU A 167 8.15 1.46 24.17
N LEU A 168 7.21 0.86 23.43
CA LEU A 168 7.13 -0.60 23.24
C LEU A 168 8.42 -1.21 22.65
N PRO A 169 8.99 -0.69 21.54
CA PRO A 169 10.27 -1.19 21.03
C PRO A 169 11.39 -1.19 22.07
N ARG A 170 11.50 -0.13 22.86
CA ARG A 170 12.55 0.02 23.87
C ARG A 170 12.44 -1.02 24.98
N LEU A 171 11.22 -1.39 25.37
CA LEU A 171 10.98 -2.47 26.35
C LEU A 171 11.32 -3.85 25.80
N LEU A 172 11.23 -4.04 24.48
CA LEU A 172 11.52 -5.30 23.81
C LEU A 172 12.98 -5.43 23.39
N HIS A 173 13.75 -4.35 23.39
CA HIS A 173 15.19 -4.39 23.17
C HIS A 173 15.90 -4.92 24.43
N LEU A 174 16.39 -6.16 24.38
CA LEU A 174 17.11 -6.80 25.49
C LEU A 174 18.41 -6.06 25.86
N GLN A 175 18.96 -5.26 24.93
CA GLN A 175 20.16 -4.46 25.12
C GLN A 175 20.01 -3.10 24.42
N PRO A 176 20.62 -2.02 24.94
CA PRO A 176 20.59 -0.71 24.30
C PRO A 176 21.17 -0.75 22.89
N ILE A 177 20.59 -0.02 21.95
CA ILE A 177 21.16 0.15 20.60
C ILE A 177 22.13 1.34 20.65
N THR A 178 23.42 1.09 20.43
CA THR A 178 24.48 2.10 20.32
C THR A 178 24.85 2.35 18.85
N ALA A 179 25.48 3.48 18.54
CA ALA A 179 25.74 3.91 17.16
C ALA A 179 26.72 2.99 16.39
N ASP A 180 27.68 2.36 17.09
CA ASP A 180 28.78 1.61 16.46
C ASP A 180 28.50 0.10 16.27
N ILE A 181 27.24 -0.32 16.38
CA ILE A 181 26.89 -1.74 16.30
C ILE A 181 26.90 -2.24 14.85
N SER A 182 27.57 -3.37 14.61
CA SER A 182 27.53 -4.03 13.31
C SER A 182 26.09 -4.44 12.94
N PRO A 183 25.65 -4.41 11.67
CA PRO A 183 24.28 -4.79 11.32
C PRO A 183 23.87 -6.18 11.82
N THR A 184 24.81 -7.13 11.83
CA THR A 184 24.58 -8.50 12.32
C THR A 184 24.35 -8.58 13.82
N GLU A 185 24.98 -7.71 14.60
CA GLU A 185 24.80 -7.62 16.05
C GLU A 185 23.55 -6.80 16.39
N LEU A 186 23.26 -5.73 15.65
CA LEU A 186 22.05 -4.93 15.78
C LEU A 186 20.81 -5.84 15.74
N ILE A 187 20.79 -6.78 14.80
CA ILE A 187 19.67 -7.70 14.60
C ILE A 187 19.37 -8.59 15.80
N LEU A 188 20.36 -8.93 16.63
CA LEU A 188 20.11 -9.67 17.88
C LEU A 188 19.37 -8.82 18.92
N ARG A 189 19.38 -7.50 18.77
CA ARG A 189 18.71 -6.55 19.66
C ARG A 189 17.32 -6.13 19.14
N LEU A 190 17.03 -6.38 17.86
CA LEU A 190 15.75 -6.04 17.22
C LEU A 190 14.72 -7.17 17.36
N ASN A 191 13.94 -7.12 18.44
CA ASN A 191 12.93 -8.14 18.73
C ASN A 191 11.52 -7.80 18.23
N CYS A 192 11.34 -6.64 17.60
CA CYS A 192 10.05 -6.27 17.02
C CYS A 192 10.19 -5.33 15.81
N LEU A 193 9.12 -5.25 15.03
CA LEU A 193 8.91 -4.24 13.99
C LEU A 193 7.50 -3.69 14.09
N LEU A 194 7.36 -2.37 13.92
CA LEU A 194 6.08 -1.69 13.99
C LEU A 194 5.79 -0.99 12.66
N TYR A 195 4.57 -1.11 12.18
CA TYR A 195 4.06 -0.28 11.09
C TYR A 195 2.69 0.23 11.50
N ALA A 196 2.69 1.36 12.21
CA ALA A 196 1.51 1.82 12.94
C ALA A 196 1.02 0.77 13.96
N ASP A 197 -0.21 0.27 13.84
CA ASP A 197 -0.84 -0.72 14.70
C ASP A 197 -0.45 -2.16 14.39
N ASP A 198 0.11 -2.42 13.21
CA ASP A 198 0.66 -3.73 12.84
C ASP A 198 2.01 -3.94 13.52
N VAL A 199 2.05 -4.81 14.54
CA VAL A 199 3.28 -5.16 15.29
C VAL A 199 3.67 -6.59 14.99
N VAL A 200 4.96 -6.86 14.77
CA VAL A 200 5.50 -8.21 14.70
C VAL A 200 6.64 -8.38 15.70
N LEU A 201 6.55 -9.40 16.54
CA LEU A 201 7.66 -9.84 17.38
C LEU A 201 8.52 -10.86 16.63
N ILE A 202 9.83 -10.78 16.82
CA ILE A 202 10.85 -11.62 16.18
C ILE A 202 11.77 -12.13 17.27
N ALA A 203 11.69 -13.43 17.59
CA ALA A 203 12.54 -13.97 18.65
C ALA A 203 12.77 -15.47 18.50
N ALA A 204 13.72 -16.01 19.28
CA ALA A 204 13.78 -17.45 19.48
C ALA A 204 12.53 -17.93 20.23
N LYS A 205 12.20 -19.21 20.06
CA LYS A 205 10.98 -19.82 20.62
C LYS A 205 10.84 -19.61 22.14
N ALA A 206 11.95 -19.68 22.86
CA ALA A 206 11.97 -19.55 24.32
C ALA A 206 11.61 -18.13 24.82
N ASP A 207 11.86 -17.11 24.00
CA ASP A 207 11.71 -15.70 24.39
C ASP A 207 10.34 -15.11 24.01
N ILE A 208 9.62 -15.74 23.08
CA ILE A 208 8.29 -15.25 22.65
C ILE A 208 7.32 -15.09 23.84
N PRO A 209 7.18 -16.04 24.78
CA PRO A 209 6.26 -15.86 25.90
C PRO A 209 6.57 -14.65 26.79
N SER A 210 7.86 -14.35 27.04
CA SER A 210 8.23 -13.18 27.85
C SER A 210 7.98 -11.87 27.10
N PHE A 211 8.19 -11.84 25.78
CA PHE A 211 7.85 -10.68 24.95
C PHE A 211 6.34 -10.46 24.82
N LEU A 212 5.54 -11.53 24.68
CA LEU A 212 4.08 -11.44 24.70
C LEU A 212 3.59 -10.86 26.04
N LYS A 213 4.18 -11.32 27.16
CA LYS A 213 3.87 -10.78 28.48
C LYS A 213 4.24 -9.29 28.61
N SER A 214 5.40 -8.90 28.10
CA SER A 214 5.82 -7.50 28.08
C SER A 214 4.88 -6.62 27.24
N CYS A 215 4.39 -7.13 26.10
CA CYS A 215 3.39 -6.46 25.27
C CYS A 215 2.05 -6.33 26.00
N GLU A 216 1.63 -7.36 26.73
CA GLU A 216 0.43 -7.36 27.56
C GLU A 216 0.54 -6.30 28.69
N ASP A 217 1.64 -6.29 29.43
CA ASP A 217 1.86 -5.35 30.53
C ASP A 217 1.93 -3.90 30.03
N HIS A 218 2.61 -3.67 28.90
CA HIS A 218 2.63 -2.37 28.24
C HIS A 218 1.23 -1.91 27.80
N SER A 219 0.40 -2.83 27.29
CA SER A 219 -0.98 -2.52 26.92
C SER A 219 -1.84 -2.10 28.13
N TYR A 220 -1.64 -2.75 29.29
CA TYR A 220 -2.30 -2.34 30.53
C TYR A 220 -1.87 -0.94 30.96
N LYS A 221 -0.57 -0.65 30.91
CA LYS A 221 0.00 0.65 31.28
C LYS A 221 -0.55 1.80 30.43
N LEU A 222 -0.60 1.63 29.11
CA LEU A 222 -1.02 2.71 28.20
C LEU A 222 -2.54 2.78 28.00
N GLY A 223 -3.27 1.69 28.26
CA GLY A 223 -4.74 1.67 28.18
C GLY A 223 -5.33 1.10 26.88
N TYR A 224 -4.49 0.69 25.93
CA TYR A 224 -4.93 -0.04 24.73
C TYR A 224 -5.02 -1.55 24.98
N ARG A 225 -5.64 -2.31 24.07
CA ARG A 225 -5.69 -3.78 24.15
C ARG A 225 -5.34 -4.44 22.83
N TRP A 226 -4.65 -5.56 22.89
CA TRP A 226 -4.44 -6.44 21.75
C TRP A 226 -5.71 -7.24 21.44
N ASN A 227 -5.80 -7.79 20.24
CA ASN A 227 -6.88 -8.68 19.81
C ASN A 227 -6.35 -10.10 19.55
N PRO A 228 -6.35 -10.99 20.55
CA PRO A 228 -5.77 -12.33 20.43
C PRO A 228 -6.31 -13.13 19.23
N SER A 229 -7.59 -12.96 18.89
CA SER A 229 -8.24 -13.65 17.76
C SER A 229 -7.72 -13.23 16.38
N LYS A 230 -7.14 -12.02 16.26
CA LYS A 230 -6.54 -11.50 15.03
C LYS A 230 -5.02 -11.59 15.02
N CYS A 231 -4.40 -11.78 16.19
CA CYS A 231 -2.99 -12.10 16.29
C CYS A 231 -2.70 -13.47 15.65
N VAL A 232 -1.47 -13.67 15.16
CA VAL A 232 -1.06 -14.92 14.50
C VAL A 232 0.37 -15.28 14.86
N ILE A 233 0.61 -16.56 15.15
CA ILE A 233 1.96 -17.11 15.35
C ILE A 233 2.39 -17.90 14.11
N LEU A 234 3.59 -17.60 13.61
CA LEU A 234 4.33 -18.44 12.66
C LEU A 234 5.51 -19.11 13.39
N ASP A 235 5.29 -20.34 13.83
CA ASP A 235 6.27 -21.14 14.57
C ASP A 235 6.75 -22.30 13.69
N PRO A 236 8.06 -22.48 13.49
CA PRO A 236 8.61 -23.57 12.67
C PRO A 236 8.54 -24.94 13.37
N THR A 237 8.23 -24.97 14.67
CA THR A 237 8.20 -26.20 15.48
C THR A 237 6.80 -26.83 15.54
N GLN A 238 6.73 -28.08 16.03
CA GLN A 238 5.49 -28.86 16.11
C GLN A 238 4.36 -28.16 16.92
N PRO A 239 3.09 -28.51 16.67
CA PRO A 239 1.92 -27.77 17.17
C PRO A 239 1.75 -27.72 18.70
N SER A 240 2.54 -28.47 19.48
CA SER A 240 2.35 -28.64 20.93
C SER A 240 2.60 -27.40 21.79
N SER A 241 3.30 -26.36 21.29
CA SER A 241 3.53 -25.14 22.08
C SER A 241 2.35 -24.19 21.96
N SER A 242 1.63 -23.91 23.04
CA SER A 242 0.63 -22.84 23.08
C SER A 242 1.30 -21.50 23.36
N TYR A 243 0.84 -20.47 22.66
CA TYR A 243 1.19 -19.07 22.93
C TYR A 243 -0.10 -18.37 23.33
N THR A 244 -0.04 -17.54 24.36
CA THR A 244 -1.22 -16.86 24.89
C THR A 244 -0.97 -15.37 25.04
N LEU A 245 -2.05 -14.61 25.02
CA LEU A 245 -2.08 -13.19 25.31
C LEU A 245 -3.34 -12.93 26.13
N TYR A 246 -3.21 -12.32 27.32
CA TYR A 246 -4.33 -12.23 28.27
C TYR A 246 -4.92 -13.60 28.67
N GLY A 247 -4.10 -14.66 28.63
CA GLY A 247 -4.56 -16.04 28.83
C GLY A 247 -5.31 -16.66 27.66
N GLU A 248 -5.65 -15.90 26.61
CA GLU A 248 -6.30 -16.41 25.40
C GLU A 248 -5.27 -16.98 24.42
N PRO A 249 -5.53 -18.14 23.78
CA PRO A 249 -4.61 -18.74 22.83
C PRO A 249 -4.53 -17.94 21.52
N ILE A 250 -3.32 -17.68 21.04
CA ILE A 250 -3.07 -17.08 19.73
C ILE A 250 -3.03 -18.19 18.66
N PRO A 251 -3.80 -18.07 17.56
CA PRO A 251 -3.81 -19.10 16.52
C PRO A 251 -2.46 -19.20 15.80
N LYS A 252 -2.01 -20.44 15.59
CA LYS A 252 -0.87 -20.75 14.73
C LYS A 252 -1.32 -20.90 13.28
N GLN A 253 -0.55 -20.36 12.34
CA GLN A 253 -0.82 -20.50 10.91
C GLN A 253 0.44 -20.93 10.13
N PRO A 254 0.30 -21.59 8.98
CA PRO A 254 1.42 -21.96 8.13
C PRO A 254 1.96 -20.78 7.30
N SER A 255 1.16 -19.73 7.13
CA SER A 255 1.51 -18.54 6.37
C SER A 255 0.63 -17.35 6.80
N PHE A 256 1.17 -16.14 6.86
CA PHE A 256 0.43 -14.93 7.26
C PHE A 256 0.79 -13.70 6.41
N PRO A 257 -0.19 -12.91 5.92
CA PRO A 257 0.05 -11.69 5.15
C PRO A 257 0.35 -10.46 6.03
N TYR A 258 1.63 -10.22 6.31
CA TYR A 258 2.09 -9.00 6.97
C TYR A 258 2.26 -7.86 5.97
N LEU A 259 1.53 -6.76 6.16
CA LEU A 259 1.50 -5.62 5.22
C LEU A 259 1.20 -6.04 3.77
N GLY A 260 0.37 -7.07 3.61
CA GLY A 260 0.01 -7.66 2.32
C GLY A 260 1.10 -8.53 1.68
N ILE A 261 2.20 -8.82 2.38
CA ILE A 261 3.26 -9.74 1.96
C ILE A 261 3.17 -11.00 2.81
N SER A 262 3.05 -12.16 2.17
CA SER A 262 2.91 -13.43 2.89
C SER A 262 4.24 -13.96 3.42
N PHE A 263 4.28 -14.36 4.69
CA PHE A 263 5.43 -14.97 5.36
C PHE A 263 5.10 -16.37 5.85
N ARG A 264 6.08 -17.28 5.80
CA ARG A 264 6.08 -18.62 6.39
C ARG A 264 6.93 -18.66 7.67
N PRO A 265 6.76 -19.69 8.53
CA PRO A 265 7.58 -19.90 9.72
C PRO A 265 9.08 -19.73 9.48
N GLY A 266 9.76 -19.13 10.45
CA GLY A 266 11.16 -18.74 10.31
C GLY A 266 11.37 -17.44 9.56
N GLY A 267 10.34 -16.80 8.98
CA GLY A 267 10.45 -15.52 8.27
C GLY A 267 10.87 -15.66 6.80
N TYR A 268 10.40 -16.70 6.11
CA TYR A 268 10.57 -16.84 4.67
C TYR A 268 9.41 -16.19 3.93
N LEU A 269 9.68 -15.45 2.85
CA LEU A 269 8.63 -14.96 1.96
C LEU A 269 7.89 -16.15 1.30
N ASP A 270 6.57 -16.13 1.37
CA ASP A 270 5.68 -17.05 0.67
C ASP A 270 5.26 -16.45 -0.68
N THR A 271 6.19 -16.50 -1.63
CA THR A 271 6.01 -15.87 -2.93
C THR A 271 4.89 -16.52 -3.75
N VAL A 272 4.58 -17.80 -3.48
CA VAL A 272 3.50 -18.52 -4.15
C VAL A 272 2.15 -18.08 -3.60
N ALA A 273 1.98 -18.01 -2.27
CA ALA A 273 0.77 -17.48 -1.66
C ALA A 273 0.51 -16.03 -2.08
N LEU A 274 1.54 -15.17 -2.06
CA LEU A 274 1.45 -13.78 -2.52
C LEU A 274 0.93 -13.67 -3.95
N VAL A 275 1.54 -14.39 -4.90
CA VAL A 275 1.12 -14.34 -6.31
C VAL A 275 -0.29 -14.89 -6.49
N ASN A 276 -0.67 -15.94 -5.77
CA ASN A 276 -2.02 -16.48 -5.84
C ASN A 276 -3.07 -15.50 -5.30
N GLN A 277 -2.81 -14.85 -4.15
CA GLN A 277 -3.70 -13.83 -3.59
C GLN A 277 -3.86 -12.64 -4.56
N ASN A 278 -2.75 -12.14 -5.11
CA ASN A 278 -2.76 -11.05 -6.08
C ASN A 278 -3.58 -11.40 -7.33
N LYS A 279 -3.39 -12.61 -7.88
CA LYS A 279 -4.14 -13.09 -9.04
C LYS A 279 -5.64 -13.18 -8.74
N THR A 280 -6.03 -13.80 -7.64
CA THR A 280 -7.43 -13.96 -7.26
C THR A 280 -8.11 -12.59 -7.14
N LYS A 281 -7.45 -11.63 -6.45
CA LYS A 281 -7.97 -10.27 -6.29
C LYS A 281 -8.07 -9.53 -7.63
N ALA A 282 -7.03 -9.61 -8.47
CA ALA A 282 -6.98 -8.97 -9.77
C ALA A 282 -8.05 -9.51 -10.73
N LEU A 283 -8.22 -10.83 -10.81
CA LEU A 283 -9.21 -11.46 -11.67
C LEU A 283 -10.64 -11.16 -11.19
N ALA A 284 -10.89 -11.19 -9.88
CA ALA A 284 -12.18 -10.77 -9.34
C ALA A 284 -12.51 -9.32 -9.70
N THR A 285 -11.54 -8.42 -9.58
CA THR A 285 -11.70 -7.00 -9.97
C THR A 285 -11.92 -6.86 -11.47
N MET A 286 -11.19 -7.62 -12.31
CA MET A 286 -11.39 -7.59 -13.76
C MET A 286 -12.78 -8.07 -14.17
N ASN A 287 -13.30 -9.13 -13.53
CA ASN A 287 -14.65 -9.62 -13.80
C ASN A 287 -15.71 -8.57 -13.42
N GLN A 288 -15.50 -7.83 -12.33
CA GLN A 288 -16.37 -6.71 -11.96
C GLN A 288 -16.31 -5.59 -12.99
N LEU A 289 -15.12 -5.20 -13.42
CA LEU A 289 -14.95 -4.19 -14.47
C LEU A 289 -15.59 -4.62 -15.79
N SER A 290 -15.48 -5.90 -16.15
CA SER A 290 -16.14 -6.45 -17.35
C SER A 290 -17.66 -6.35 -17.27
N ALA A 291 -18.25 -6.42 -16.07
CA ALA A 291 -19.68 -6.20 -15.89
C ALA A 291 -20.08 -4.72 -16.04
N ILE A 292 -19.11 -3.81 -15.93
CA ILE A 292 -19.25 -2.35 -16.02
C ILE A 292 -18.60 -1.87 -17.33
N ASP A 293 -18.96 -2.51 -18.43
CA ASP A 293 -18.56 -2.15 -19.79
C ASP A 293 -17.08 -2.30 -20.17
N VAL A 294 -16.18 -2.77 -19.29
CA VAL A 294 -14.76 -3.03 -19.66
C VAL A 294 -14.61 -4.36 -20.43
N HIS A 295 -15.13 -4.38 -21.66
CA HIS A 295 -15.19 -5.49 -22.62
C HIS A 295 -15.47 -4.92 -24.02
N PRO A 296 -15.32 -5.68 -25.13
CA PRO A 296 -15.34 -5.14 -26.50
C PRO A 296 -16.64 -4.44 -26.90
N ASN A 297 -17.76 -4.88 -26.34
CA ASN A 297 -19.08 -4.34 -26.65
C ASN A 297 -19.41 -3.08 -25.82
N GLY A 298 -18.54 -2.71 -24.87
CA GLY A 298 -18.66 -1.50 -24.05
C GLY A 298 -17.59 -0.49 -24.42
N PHE A 299 -16.52 -0.43 -23.61
CA PHE A 299 -15.38 0.45 -23.85
C PHE A 299 -14.43 -0.10 -24.92
N SER A 300 -13.77 0.80 -25.65
CA SER A 300 -12.75 0.41 -26.63
C SER A 300 -11.60 -0.37 -25.96
N PRO A 301 -10.89 -1.26 -26.69
CA PRO A 301 -9.81 -2.04 -26.10
C PRO A 301 -8.66 -1.22 -25.51
N LEU A 302 -8.38 -0.03 -26.05
CA LEU A 302 -7.41 0.90 -25.48
C LEU A 302 -7.88 1.46 -24.15
N LEU A 303 -9.15 1.83 -24.08
CA LEU A 303 -9.73 2.30 -22.84
C LEU A 303 -9.80 1.18 -21.78
N GLY A 304 -10.21 -0.03 -22.17
CA GLY A 304 -10.19 -1.18 -21.28
C GLY A 304 -8.77 -1.52 -20.79
N THR A 305 -7.77 -1.36 -21.65
CA THR A 305 -6.35 -1.44 -21.28
C THR A 305 -5.98 -0.40 -20.23
N HIS A 306 -6.49 0.83 -20.33
CA HIS A 306 -6.23 1.87 -19.32
C HIS A 306 -6.79 1.46 -17.96
N PHE A 307 -8.05 1.01 -17.87
CA PHE A 307 -8.64 0.48 -16.63
C PHE A 307 -7.81 -0.67 -16.05
N TYR A 308 -7.42 -1.64 -16.88
CA TYR A 308 -6.56 -2.74 -16.47
C TYR A 308 -5.23 -2.24 -15.91
N SER A 309 -4.54 -1.36 -16.62
CA SER A 309 -3.19 -0.92 -16.27
C SER A 309 -3.13 -0.12 -14.96
N ARG A 310 -4.23 0.53 -14.57
CA ARG A 310 -4.33 1.39 -13.38
C ARG A 310 -4.89 0.65 -12.17
N ILE A 311 -5.91 -0.18 -12.36
CA ILE A 311 -6.63 -0.84 -11.26
C ILE A 311 -6.16 -2.29 -11.09
N VAL A 312 -6.34 -3.11 -12.13
CA VAL A 312 -6.15 -4.57 -12.05
C VAL A 312 -4.67 -4.93 -11.97
N ARG A 313 -3.84 -4.34 -12.82
CA ARG A 313 -2.40 -4.61 -12.85
C ARG A 313 -1.71 -4.14 -11.56
N ALA A 314 -2.17 -3.04 -10.95
CA ALA A 314 -1.65 -2.59 -9.66
C ALA A 314 -1.83 -3.65 -8.56
N GLN A 315 -2.93 -4.41 -8.57
CA GLN A 315 -3.15 -5.52 -7.66
C GLN A 315 -2.24 -6.72 -7.95
N LEU A 316 -1.95 -7.01 -9.22
CA LEU A 316 -0.97 -8.03 -9.61
C LEU A 316 0.46 -7.66 -9.17
N GLU A 317 0.79 -6.36 -9.23
CA GLU A 317 2.12 -5.80 -9.00
C GLU A 317 2.51 -5.69 -7.52
N TYR A 318 1.55 -5.65 -6.59
CA TYR A 318 1.85 -5.45 -5.17
C TYR A 318 2.80 -6.53 -4.63
N GLY A 319 3.89 -6.11 -3.98
CA GLY A 319 4.91 -7.01 -3.43
C GLY A 319 5.94 -7.56 -4.44
N LEU A 320 5.77 -7.36 -5.75
CA LEU A 320 6.75 -7.83 -6.74
C LEU A 320 8.09 -7.07 -6.67
N ALA A 321 8.07 -5.85 -6.12
CA ALA A 321 9.27 -5.02 -5.97
C ALA A 321 10.31 -5.63 -5.02
N ILE A 322 9.88 -6.42 -4.03
CA ILE A 322 10.75 -7.09 -3.05
C ILE A 322 10.84 -8.61 -3.26
N THR A 323 10.18 -9.12 -4.31
CA THR A 323 10.07 -10.56 -4.59
C THR A 323 10.93 -10.95 -5.78
N LYS A 324 11.83 -11.91 -5.62
CA LYS A 324 12.54 -12.51 -6.75
C LYS A 324 11.56 -13.31 -7.62
N ILE A 325 11.38 -12.87 -8.86
CA ILE A 325 10.51 -13.57 -9.82
C ILE A 325 11.24 -14.77 -10.43
N THR A 326 10.66 -15.95 -10.25
CA THR A 326 11.05 -17.18 -10.94
C THR A 326 10.27 -17.34 -12.24
N THR A 327 10.72 -18.24 -13.12
CA THR A 327 10.00 -18.59 -14.36
C THR A 327 8.58 -19.08 -14.08
N TYR A 328 8.40 -19.91 -13.04
CA TYR A 328 7.09 -20.38 -12.59
C TYR A 328 6.16 -19.23 -12.19
N LEU A 329 6.61 -18.33 -11.30
CA LEU A 329 5.79 -17.19 -10.84
C LEU A 329 5.49 -16.21 -11.98
N SER A 330 6.48 -15.97 -12.86
CA SER A 330 6.30 -15.15 -14.05
C SER A 330 5.20 -15.69 -14.94
N LYS A 331 5.17 -17.01 -15.19
CA LYS A 331 4.12 -17.66 -16.00
C LYS A 331 2.74 -17.53 -15.36
N GLN A 332 2.65 -17.66 -14.03
CA GLN A 332 1.39 -17.49 -13.30
C GLN A 332 0.83 -16.06 -13.41
N LEU A 333 1.69 -15.05 -13.27
CA LEU A 333 1.31 -13.64 -13.44
C LEU A 333 0.94 -13.33 -14.90
N GLU A 334 1.72 -13.82 -15.86
CA GLU A 334 1.46 -13.60 -17.28
C GLU A 334 0.14 -14.25 -17.71
N ASN A 335 -0.17 -15.45 -17.21
CA ASN A 335 -1.46 -16.09 -17.45
C ASN A 335 -2.63 -15.24 -16.94
N ALA A 336 -2.52 -14.62 -15.77
CA ALA A 336 -3.56 -13.73 -15.26
C ALA A 336 -3.69 -12.45 -16.11
N GLN A 337 -2.58 -11.84 -16.51
CA GLN A 337 -2.58 -10.70 -17.45
C GLN A 337 -3.24 -11.07 -18.78
N ASN A 338 -2.92 -12.25 -19.33
CA ASN A 338 -3.49 -12.77 -20.57
C ASN A 338 -5.00 -12.97 -20.49
N VAL A 339 -5.52 -13.46 -19.37
CA VAL A 339 -6.98 -13.58 -19.13
C VAL A 339 -7.63 -12.19 -19.19
N CYS A 340 -7.06 -11.19 -18.50
CA CYS A 340 -7.60 -9.83 -18.52
C CYS A 340 -7.60 -9.22 -19.92
N LEU A 341 -6.52 -9.42 -20.69
CA LEU A 341 -6.45 -8.88 -22.06
C LEU A 341 -7.46 -9.54 -22.99
N ARG A 342 -7.67 -10.85 -22.88
CA ARG A 342 -8.69 -11.54 -23.66
C ARG A 342 -10.09 -11.02 -23.35
N LEU A 343 -10.38 -10.72 -22.08
CA LEU A 343 -11.65 -10.10 -21.69
C LEU A 343 -11.82 -8.70 -22.31
N ILE A 344 -10.77 -7.87 -22.31
CA ILE A 344 -10.80 -6.53 -22.90
C ILE A 344 -11.00 -6.57 -24.42
N PHE A 345 -10.27 -7.46 -25.10
CA PHE A 345 -10.24 -7.54 -26.56
C PHE A 345 -11.28 -8.51 -27.16
N GLY A 346 -12.01 -9.26 -26.34
CA GLY A 346 -12.97 -10.27 -26.83
C GLY A 346 -12.30 -11.50 -27.40
N GLY A 347 -11.06 -11.76 -27.00
CA GLY A 347 -10.26 -12.85 -27.51
C GLY A 347 -10.70 -14.21 -26.97
N SER A 348 -10.75 -15.20 -27.84
CA SER A 348 -10.86 -16.61 -27.45
C SER A 348 -9.59 -17.12 -26.74
N HIS A 349 -9.63 -18.34 -26.21
CA HIS A 349 -8.46 -18.98 -25.60
C HIS A 349 -7.28 -19.20 -26.56
N THR A 350 -7.52 -19.22 -27.89
CA THR A 350 -6.50 -19.35 -28.94
C THR A 350 -5.95 -18.00 -29.42
N SER A 351 -6.57 -16.88 -29.00
CA SER A 351 -6.17 -15.56 -29.44
C SER A 351 -4.77 -15.19 -28.94
N SER A 352 -3.96 -14.60 -29.83
CA SER A 352 -2.58 -14.20 -29.54
C SER A 352 -2.55 -13.02 -28.57
N THR A 353 -2.16 -13.30 -27.33
CA THR A 353 -2.01 -12.26 -26.31
C THR A 353 -0.73 -11.45 -26.49
N ALA A 354 0.25 -11.97 -27.22
CA ALA A 354 1.46 -11.24 -27.56
C ALA A 354 1.16 -10.01 -28.42
N VAL A 355 0.24 -10.15 -29.39
CA VAL A 355 -0.24 -9.03 -30.22
C VAL A 355 -1.06 -8.05 -29.39
N MET A 356 -1.99 -8.55 -28.55
CA MET A 356 -2.79 -7.71 -27.66
C MET A 356 -1.91 -6.88 -26.72
N LEU A 357 -0.86 -7.47 -26.12
CA LEU A 357 0.13 -6.78 -25.30
C LEU A 357 0.85 -5.67 -26.07
N HIS A 358 1.24 -5.94 -27.31
CA HIS A 358 1.90 -4.95 -28.15
C HIS A 358 0.96 -3.81 -28.54
N MET A 359 -0.26 -4.11 -29.00
CA MET A 359 -1.29 -3.11 -29.35
C MET A 359 -1.64 -2.22 -28.16
N SER A 360 -1.73 -2.80 -26.97
CA SER A 360 -2.00 -2.11 -25.70
C SER A 360 -0.76 -1.43 -25.08
N LYS A 361 0.43 -1.59 -25.69
CA LYS A 361 1.73 -1.11 -25.19
C LYS A 361 2.09 -1.57 -23.78
N LEU A 362 1.48 -2.65 -23.32
CA LEU A 362 1.73 -3.18 -21.99
C LEU A 362 3.05 -3.96 -21.94
N PRO A 363 3.81 -3.87 -20.84
CA PRO A 363 4.94 -4.76 -20.60
C PRO A 363 4.45 -6.19 -20.30
N THR A 364 5.33 -7.17 -20.45
CA THR A 364 5.12 -8.47 -19.79
C THR A 364 5.16 -8.29 -18.27
N MET A 365 4.57 -9.21 -17.51
CA MET A 365 4.62 -9.15 -16.04
C MET A 365 6.05 -9.33 -15.51
N GLN A 366 6.90 -10.05 -16.25
CA GLN A 366 8.32 -10.17 -15.92
C GLN A 366 9.07 -8.83 -16.04
N GLU A 367 8.91 -8.16 -17.19
CA GLU A 367 9.48 -6.82 -17.42
C GLU A 367 8.99 -5.84 -16.37
N ARG A 368 7.70 -5.92 -16.02
CA ARG A 368 7.11 -5.05 -15.01
C ARG A 368 7.70 -5.30 -13.62
N ALA A 369 7.90 -6.56 -13.23
CA ALA A 369 8.53 -6.88 -11.97
C ALA A 369 9.98 -6.37 -11.90
N TYR A 370 10.78 -6.55 -12.95
CA TYR A 370 12.14 -5.98 -12.99
C TYR A 370 12.13 -4.44 -12.90
N ALA A 371 11.16 -3.79 -13.53
CA ALA A 371 11.00 -2.34 -13.42
C ALA A 371 10.67 -1.92 -11.98
N LEU A 372 9.73 -2.61 -11.32
CA LEU A 372 9.37 -2.35 -9.91
C LEU A 372 10.54 -2.57 -8.96
N GLN A 373 11.29 -3.65 -9.15
CA GLN A 373 12.50 -3.94 -8.35
C GLN A 373 13.53 -2.82 -8.49
N SER A 374 13.82 -2.39 -9.72
CA SER A 374 14.76 -1.28 -9.93
C SER A 374 14.26 0.06 -9.36
N GLN A 375 12.96 0.32 -9.40
CA GLN A 375 12.34 1.51 -8.79
C GLN A 375 12.40 1.48 -7.26
N PHE A 376 12.38 0.30 -6.67
CA PHE A 376 12.53 0.10 -5.23
C PHE A 376 13.99 0.19 -4.77
N LEU A 377 14.92 -0.35 -5.55
CA LEU A 377 16.35 -0.32 -5.23
C LEU A 377 16.95 1.10 -5.30
N LEU A 378 16.47 1.95 -6.20
CA LEU A 378 17.01 3.30 -6.38
C LEU A 378 16.94 4.18 -5.11
N PRO A 379 15.77 4.37 -4.46
CA PRO A 379 15.70 5.11 -3.20
C PRO A 379 16.51 4.50 -2.06
N SER A 380 16.75 3.17 -2.09
CA SER A 380 17.57 2.51 -1.06
C SER A 380 19.03 2.99 -1.04
N LEU A 381 19.47 3.75 -2.03
CA LEU A 381 20.81 4.36 -2.06
C LEU A 381 20.89 5.65 -1.23
N THR A 382 19.77 6.29 -0.93
CA THR A 382 19.70 7.63 -0.30
C THR A 382 18.70 7.64 0.87
N LEU A 383 18.61 6.55 1.62
CA LEU A 383 17.75 6.48 2.81
C LEU A 383 18.32 7.29 3.96
N PRO A 384 17.46 7.95 4.76
CA PRO A 384 17.91 8.66 5.95
C PRO A 384 18.52 7.70 6.97
N GLU A 385 19.43 8.20 7.80
CA GLU A 385 20.21 7.40 8.77
C GLU A 385 19.32 6.72 9.80
N ASP A 386 18.18 7.32 10.14
CA ASP A 386 17.22 6.79 11.11
C ASP A 386 16.27 5.72 10.51
N ALA A 387 16.45 5.33 9.24
CA ALA A 387 15.65 4.28 8.61
C ALA A 387 16.26 2.89 8.90
N LEU A 388 15.44 1.95 9.37
CA LEU A 388 15.91 0.58 9.62
C LEU A 388 16.64 -0.06 8.42
N LEU A 389 16.10 0.12 7.21
CA LEU A 389 16.73 -0.43 6.01
C LEU A 389 18.13 0.18 5.78
N HIS A 390 18.36 1.45 6.14
CA HIS A 390 19.68 2.08 6.09
C HIS A 390 20.72 1.25 6.87
N HIS A 391 20.40 0.87 8.12
CA HIS A 391 21.27 0.06 8.97
C HIS A 391 21.52 -1.35 8.43
N LEU A 392 20.59 -1.93 7.67
CA LEU A 392 20.74 -3.27 7.10
C LEU A 392 21.59 -3.29 5.82
N LEU A 393 21.61 -2.20 5.05
CA LEU A 393 22.27 -2.11 3.74
C LEU A 393 23.74 -2.55 3.72
N PRO A 394 24.60 -2.16 4.69
CA PRO A 394 26.01 -2.55 4.69
C PRO A 394 26.21 -4.08 4.67
N HIS A 395 25.28 -4.83 5.27
CA HIS A 395 25.30 -6.28 5.28
C HIS A 395 24.58 -6.88 4.05
N ILE A 396 23.34 -6.45 3.79
CA ILE A 396 22.50 -7.10 2.76
C ILE A 396 22.98 -6.83 1.33
N ARG A 397 23.81 -5.81 1.08
CA ARG A 397 24.41 -5.56 -0.24
C ARG A 397 25.50 -6.56 -0.62
N GLN A 398 26.05 -7.28 0.35
CA GLN A 398 27.20 -8.16 0.12
C GLN A 398 26.78 -9.42 -0.65
N PRO A 399 27.60 -9.93 -1.60
CA PRO A 399 27.28 -11.15 -2.35
C PRO A 399 27.05 -12.41 -1.50
N ARG A 400 27.72 -12.48 -0.35
CA ARG A 400 27.65 -13.62 0.60
C ARG A 400 26.44 -13.56 1.54
N SER A 401 25.69 -12.45 1.56
CA SER A 401 24.53 -12.27 2.46
C SER A 401 23.34 -13.16 2.10
N HIS A 402 23.25 -13.60 0.83
CA HIS A 402 22.08 -14.27 0.26
C HIS A 402 20.75 -13.54 0.53
N SER A 403 20.83 -12.23 0.74
CA SER A 403 19.70 -11.35 1.03
C SER A 403 18.71 -11.32 -0.14
N GLN A 404 17.47 -10.91 0.15
CA GLN A 404 16.53 -10.56 -0.92
C GLN A 404 17.04 -9.35 -1.69
N TRP A 405 17.48 -8.28 -1.00
CA TRP A 405 17.99 -7.07 -1.64
C TRP A 405 19.08 -7.39 -2.69
N TYR A 406 20.09 -8.19 -2.31
CA TYR A 406 21.17 -8.59 -3.23
C TYR A 406 20.62 -9.39 -4.41
N ARG A 407 19.68 -10.32 -4.18
CA ARG A 407 19.04 -11.08 -5.25
C ARG A 407 18.28 -10.19 -6.24
N LEU A 408 17.63 -9.13 -5.76
CA LEU A 408 16.90 -8.17 -6.60
C LEU A 408 17.86 -7.28 -7.40
N SER A 409 19.01 -6.91 -6.82
CA SER A 409 20.08 -6.19 -7.52
C SER A 409 20.64 -6.94 -8.73
N ARG A 410 20.44 -8.27 -8.80
CA ARG A 410 20.84 -9.09 -9.95
C ARG A 410 19.84 -9.04 -11.11
N SER A 411 18.73 -8.30 -10.99
CA SER A 411 17.75 -8.14 -12.07
C SER A 411 18.39 -7.52 -13.33
N PRO A 412 17.95 -7.90 -14.55
CA PRO A 412 18.56 -7.41 -15.78
C PRO A 412 18.55 -5.89 -15.93
N ILE A 413 17.48 -5.22 -15.47
CA ILE A 413 17.34 -3.77 -15.55
C ILE A 413 18.32 -3.09 -14.59
N TRP A 414 18.41 -3.56 -13.35
CA TRP A 414 19.31 -2.96 -12.36
C TRP A 414 20.78 -3.13 -12.75
N LYS A 415 21.16 -4.29 -13.28
CA LYS A 415 22.53 -4.51 -13.80
C LYS A 415 22.94 -3.51 -14.88
N ARG A 416 22.02 -3.09 -15.74
CA ARG A 416 22.29 -2.05 -16.75
C ARG A 416 22.46 -0.67 -16.13
N CYS A 417 21.73 -0.38 -15.05
CA CYS A 417 21.84 0.89 -14.31
C CYS A 417 23.21 1.02 -13.62
N LEU A 418 23.82 -0.09 -13.21
CA LEU A 418 25.14 -0.10 -12.56
C LEU A 418 26.32 0.08 -13.53
N LEU A 419 26.08 0.15 -14.84
CA LEU A 419 27.14 0.43 -15.82
C LEU A 419 27.59 1.89 -15.77
N ASP A 420 26.71 2.79 -15.34
CA ASP A 420 26.99 4.21 -15.13
C ASP A 420 26.34 4.69 -13.82
N PRO A 421 26.98 4.42 -12.65
CA PRO A 421 26.41 4.74 -11.36
C PRO A 421 26.31 6.24 -11.08
N GLU A 422 27.19 7.06 -11.67
CA GLU A 422 27.28 8.50 -11.39
C GLU A 422 26.09 9.28 -11.98
N SER A 423 25.53 8.81 -13.10
CA SER A 423 24.33 9.41 -13.73
C SER A 423 23.01 8.76 -13.28
N LEU A 424 23.04 7.87 -12.28
CA LEU A 424 21.88 7.09 -11.88
C LEU A 424 20.85 7.94 -11.12
N ASP A 425 19.77 8.31 -11.80
CA ASP A 425 18.64 9.04 -11.27
C ASP A 425 17.31 8.43 -11.73
N ARG A 426 16.19 9.06 -11.35
CA ARG A 426 14.86 8.60 -11.77
C ARG A 426 14.63 8.69 -13.29
N ARG A 427 15.32 9.59 -14.00
CA ARG A 427 15.16 9.79 -15.45
C ARG A 427 15.97 8.76 -16.24
N SER A 428 17.23 8.55 -15.90
CA SER A 428 18.10 7.53 -16.49
C SER A 428 17.54 6.13 -16.23
N LEU A 429 17.03 5.85 -15.03
CA LEU A 429 16.32 4.59 -14.75
C LEU A 429 15.12 4.36 -15.67
N LYS A 430 14.28 5.38 -15.88
CA LYS A 430 13.15 5.31 -16.82
C LYS A 430 13.62 5.12 -18.26
N SER A 431 14.80 5.63 -18.63
CA SER A 431 15.38 5.38 -19.94
C SER A 431 15.80 3.92 -20.08
N THR A 432 16.61 3.41 -19.14
CA THR A 432 17.08 2.02 -19.12
C THR A 432 15.92 1.01 -19.14
N GLN A 433 14.82 1.30 -18.43
CA GLN A 433 13.60 0.48 -18.47
C GLN A 433 12.95 0.45 -19.86
N ARG A 434 12.94 1.58 -20.58
CA ARG A 434 12.42 1.64 -21.96
C ARG A 434 13.32 0.89 -22.92
N ASP A 435 14.63 1.09 -22.84
CA ASP A 435 15.60 0.46 -23.73
C ASP A 435 15.63 -1.06 -23.53
N TYR A 436 15.49 -1.52 -22.28
CA TYR A 436 15.31 -2.94 -21.97
C TYR A 436 14.06 -3.53 -22.62
N ARG A 437 12.91 -2.84 -22.52
CA ARG A 437 11.66 -3.30 -23.13
C ARG A 437 11.72 -3.30 -24.65
N GLN A 438 12.33 -2.26 -25.25
CA GLN A 438 12.48 -2.16 -26.69
C GLN A 438 13.35 -3.32 -27.21
N GLY A 439 14.51 -3.57 -26.59
CA GLY A 439 15.36 -4.71 -26.98
C GLY A 439 14.67 -6.07 -26.85
N ASN A 440 13.83 -6.26 -25.82
CA ASN A 440 13.03 -7.49 -25.70
C ASN A 440 11.99 -7.62 -26.82
N LEU A 441 11.37 -6.51 -27.26
CA LEU A 441 10.45 -6.51 -28.39
C LEU A 441 11.18 -6.85 -29.69
N ASP A 442 12.34 -6.24 -29.93
CA ASP A 442 13.14 -6.48 -31.12
C ASP A 442 13.56 -7.95 -31.22
N ASN A 443 14.00 -8.54 -30.10
CA ASN A 443 14.31 -9.96 -29.99
C ASN A 443 13.10 -10.86 -30.27
N LYS A 444 11.90 -10.50 -29.79
CA LYS A 444 10.68 -11.27 -30.08
C LYS A 444 10.29 -11.18 -31.55
N ARG A 445 10.42 -10.01 -32.16
CA ARG A 445 10.12 -9.81 -33.58
C ARG A 445 11.07 -10.57 -34.50
N SER A 446 12.34 -10.72 -34.13
CA SER A 446 13.31 -11.48 -34.93
C SER A 446 13.12 -13.00 -34.87
N THR A 447 12.33 -13.53 -33.93
CA THR A 447 12.01 -14.97 -33.90
C THR A 447 10.99 -15.38 -34.97
N HIS A 448 11.27 -16.45 -35.71
CA HIS A 448 10.37 -17.02 -36.73
C HIS A 448 8.99 -17.44 -36.18
N ALA A 449 8.85 -17.64 -34.86
CA ALA A 449 7.61 -18.03 -34.20
C ALA A 449 6.59 -16.87 -34.01
N SER A 450 6.96 -15.63 -34.34
CA SER A 450 6.19 -14.42 -33.98
C SER A 450 5.69 -13.64 -35.20
N VAL A 451 5.17 -14.34 -36.23
CA VAL A 451 4.74 -13.76 -37.52
C VAL A 451 3.80 -12.56 -37.33
N LEU A 452 2.81 -12.64 -36.44
CA LEU A 452 1.88 -11.52 -36.20
C LEU A 452 2.54 -10.29 -35.57
N LEU A 453 3.58 -10.46 -34.73
CA LEU A 453 4.31 -9.34 -34.13
C LEU A 453 5.24 -8.65 -35.13
N GLN A 454 5.75 -9.36 -36.13
CA GLN A 454 6.58 -8.78 -37.20
C GLN A 454 5.81 -7.71 -38.00
N HIS A 455 4.51 -7.93 -38.19
CA HIS A 455 3.60 -7.02 -38.88
C HIS A 455 3.14 -5.84 -38.00
N CYS A 456 3.40 -5.87 -36.69
CA CYS A 456 3.10 -4.76 -35.79
C CYS A 456 4.16 -3.63 -35.89
N ARG A 457 3.95 -2.49 -35.22
CA ARG A 457 4.93 -1.38 -35.22
C ARG A 457 6.26 -1.80 -34.57
N PRO A 458 7.42 -1.39 -35.09
CA PRO A 458 8.72 -1.79 -34.54
C PRO A 458 9.03 -1.17 -33.17
N THR A 459 8.46 0.00 -32.89
CA THR A 459 8.80 0.76 -31.68
C THR A 459 7.66 0.78 -30.67
N ILE A 460 8.01 0.67 -29.38
CA ILE A 460 7.14 1.01 -28.25
C ILE A 460 7.12 2.56 -28.15
N SER A 461 6.39 3.23 -29.05
CA SER A 461 6.35 4.70 -29.06
C SER A 461 5.78 5.24 -27.75
N ARG A 462 6.31 6.39 -27.29
CA ARG A 462 5.64 7.23 -26.30
C ARG A 462 4.17 7.40 -26.75
N LEU A 463 3.22 7.20 -25.85
CA LEU A 463 2.02 8.04 -25.92
C LEU A 463 2.57 9.46 -25.94
N CYS A 464 2.18 10.28 -26.93
CA CYS A 464 2.53 11.69 -26.92
C CYS A 464 2.44 12.21 -25.48
N PRO A 465 3.42 12.98 -24.99
CA PRO A 465 3.13 13.85 -23.88
C PRO A 465 1.96 14.69 -24.38
N MET A 466 0.75 14.39 -23.92
CA MET A 466 -0.44 15.22 -24.09
C MET A 466 -0.22 16.47 -23.26
N ALA A 467 0.83 17.23 -23.56
CA ALA A 467 1.07 18.56 -23.08
C ALA A 467 0.05 19.46 -23.76
N THR A 468 -1.19 19.33 -23.32
CA THR A 468 -2.27 20.32 -23.15
C THR A 468 -3.57 19.54 -22.92
N TYR A 469 -3.60 18.86 -21.76
CA TYR A 469 -4.83 18.54 -21.05
C TYR A 469 -5.60 19.84 -20.80
N VAL A 470 -6.42 20.28 -21.75
CA VAL A 470 -7.28 21.45 -21.55
C VAL A 470 -8.28 21.09 -20.47
N GLN A 471 -8.05 21.64 -19.28
CA GLN A 471 -9.01 21.70 -18.18
C GLN A 471 -9.46 20.36 -17.57
N MET A 472 -8.69 19.26 -17.62
CA MET A 472 -9.10 18.00 -16.96
C MET A 472 -9.40 18.17 -15.47
N HIS A 473 -8.62 18.98 -14.77
CA HIS A 473 -8.90 19.35 -13.38
C HIS A 473 -10.26 20.02 -13.21
N ARG A 474 -10.60 20.99 -14.07
CA ARG A 474 -11.92 21.64 -14.03
C ARG A 474 -13.04 20.68 -14.42
N ARG A 475 -12.86 19.90 -15.49
CA ARG A 475 -13.85 18.94 -16.00
C ARG A 475 -14.14 17.83 -14.99
N LEU A 476 -13.12 17.33 -14.30
CA LEU A 476 -13.24 16.30 -13.27
C LEU A 476 -13.57 16.87 -11.88
N MET A 477 -13.62 18.20 -11.73
CA MET A 477 -13.77 18.91 -10.45
C MET A 477 -12.72 18.45 -9.41
N MET A 478 -11.46 18.35 -9.83
CA MET A 478 -10.34 17.88 -9.01
C MET A 478 -9.29 18.99 -8.83
N PRO A 479 -8.67 19.12 -7.63
CA PRO A 479 -7.60 20.08 -7.39
C PRO A 479 -6.40 19.89 -8.31
N GLU A 480 -5.75 20.97 -8.76
CA GLU A 480 -4.53 20.96 -9.58
C GLU A 480 -3.32 20.31 -8.88
N THR A 481 -3.40 20.10 -7.57
CA THR A 481 -2.37 19.40 -6.78
C THR A 481 -2.25 17.91 -7.12
N ILE A 482 -3.26 17.31 -7.77
CA ILE A 482 -3.23 15.88 -8.15
C ILE A 482 -2.64 15.74 -9.55
N SER A 483 -1.37 15.32 -9.65
CA SER A 483 -0.66 15.24 -10.94
C SER A 483 -1.35 14.44 -12.06
N ASP A 484 -2.21 13.46 -11.74
CA ASP A 484 -3.00 12.68 -12.69
C ASP A 484 -4.42 12.46 -12.14
N PRO A 485 -5.34 13.43 -12.33
CA PRO A 485 -6.67 13.41 -11.72
C PRO A 485 -7.55 12.27 -12.26
N LEU A 486 -7.36 11.87 -13.51
CA LEU A 486 -8.09 10.78 -14.13
C LEU A 486 -7.68 9.44 -13.54
N SER A 487 -6.38 9.14 -13.46
CA SER A 487 -5.90 7.90 -12.83
C SER A 487 -6.27 7.85 -11.34
N PHE A 488 -6.22 8.98 -10.64
CA PHE A 488 -6.64 9.08 -9.25
C PHE A 488 -8.12 8.66 -9.08
N LEU A 489 -9.02 9.23 -9.90
CA LEU A 489 -10.44 8.90 -9.84
C LEU A 489 -10.69 7.44 -10.22
N LEU A 490 -10.08 6.94 -11.30
CA LEU A 490 -10.24 5.55 -11.71
C LEU A 490 -9.83 4.55 -10.62
N ASN A 491 -8.80 4.86 -9.82
CA ASN A 491 -8.41 4.02 -8.68
C ASN A 491 -9.43 4.01 -7.54
N MET A 492 -10.34 4.99 -7.50
CA MET A 492 -11.44 5.06 -6.55
C MET A 492 -12.75 4.47 -7.10
N LEU A 493 -12.74 3.92 -8.32
CA LEU A 493 -13.94 3.34 -8.92
C LEU A 493 -14.51 2.24 -8.00
N PRO A 494 -15.82 2.25 -7.69
CA PRO A 494 -16.39 1.29 -6.77
C PRO A 494 -16.28 -0.11 -7.38
N THR A 495 -15.57 -1.00 -6.69
CA THR A 495 -15.49 -2.43 -7.04
C THR A 495 -16.65 -3.23 -6.45
N LYS A 496 -17.46 -2.61 -5.59
CA LYS A 496 -18.71 -3.15 -5.02
C LYS A 496 -19.78 -2.08 -5.07
N LYS A 497 -21.06 -2.47 -5.16
CA LYS A 497 -22.18 -1.51 -5.21
C LYS A 497 -22.08 -0.55 -4.01
N PRO A 498 -21.85 0.75 -4.25
CA PRO A 498 -21.70 1.72 -3.17
C PRO A 498 -23.03 1.91 -2.45
N ARG A 499 -23.01 1.92 -1.12
CA ARG A 499 -24.23 2.12 -0.31
C ARG A 499 -24.44 3.55 0.16
N SER A 500 -23.40 4.38 0.11
CA SER A 500 -23.50 5.80 0.46
C SER A 500 -24.15 6.56 -0.69
N PRO A 501 -25.27 7.29 -0.46
CA PRO A 501 -25.88 8.17 -1.46
C PRO A 501 -24.89 9.20 -1.99
N ASN A 502 -23.98 9.71 -1.16
CA ASN A 502 -22.96 10.68 -1.57
C ASN A 502 -21.93 10.07 -2.53
N THR A 503 -21.47 8.84 -2.26
CA THR A 503 -20.57 8.12 -3.17
C THR A 503 -21.27 7.80 -4.48
N THR A 504 -22.52 7.34 -4.41
CA THR A 504 -23.33 7.06 -5.60
C THR A 504 -23.55 8.33 -6.41
N LEU A 505 -24.02 9.42 -5.80
CA LEU A 505 -24.23 10.72 -6.45
C LEU A 505 -22.93 11.26 -7.06
N SER A 506 -21.81 11.19 -6.33
CA SER A 506 -20.51 11.60 -6.84
C SER A 506 -20.12 10.82 -8.10
N TRP A 507 -20.35 9.50 -8.12
CA TRP A 507 -20.05 8.68 -9.30
C TRP A 507 -21.05 8.88 -10.42
N THR A 508 -22.35 9.06 -10.13
CA THR A 508 -23.39 9.41 -11.12
C THR A 508 -23.05 10.72 -11.84
N ILE A 509 -22.50 11.71 -11.13
CA ILE A 509 -22.10 13.01 -11.70
C ILE A 509 -20.77 12.90 -12.46
N ARG A 510 -19.75 12.26 -11.87
CA ARG A 510 -18.40 12.24 -12.44
C ARG A 510 -18.23 11.24 -13.57
N TRP A 511 -18.93 10.10 -13.52
CA TRP A 511 -18.72 9.01 -14.45
C TRP A 511 -19.01 9.36 -15.92
N PRO A 512 -20.11 10.08 -16.27
CA PRO A 512 -20.32 10.52 -17.65
C PRO A 512 -19.18 11.40 -18.15
N THR A 513 -18.64 12.27 -17.29
CA THR A 513 -17.51 13.14 -17.62
C THR A 513 -16.22 12.37 -17.79
N ILE A 514 -15.95 11.38 -16.92
CA ILE A 514 -14.82 10.45 -17.04
C ILE A 514 -14.91 9.66 -18.34
N CYS A 515 -16.07 9.07 -18.64
CA CYS A 515 -16.35 8.35 -19.88
C CYS A 515 -16.09 9.20 -21.12
N ARG A 516 -16.58 10.45 -21.12
CA ARG A 516 -16.37 11.40 -22.21
C ARG A 516 -14.90 11.77 -22.38
N ILE A 517 -14.19 12.03 -21.28
CA ILE A 517 -12.74 12.29 -21.30
C ILE A 517 -11.98 11.10 -21.87
N LEU A 518 -12.32 9.89 -21.43
CA LEU A 518 -11.66 8.66 -21.87
C LEU A 518 -11.91 8.37 -23.35
N TYR A 519 -13.12 8.66 -23.84
CA TYR A 519 -13.47 8.58 -25.26
C TYR A 519 -12.73 9.65 -26.09
N GLU A 520 -12.64 10.90 -25.62
CA GLU A 520 -11.87 11.96 -26.28
C GLU A 520 -10.36 11.64 -26.35
N LEU A 521 -9.81 11.02 -25.30
CA LEU A 521 -8.43 10.53 -25.31
C LEU A 521 -8.21 9.45 -26.37
N ASP A 522 -9.18 8.54 -26.53
CA ASP A 522 -9.15 7.50 -27.55
C ASP A 522 -9.22 8.11 -28.97
N TYR A 523 -10.06 9.15 -29.15
CA TYR A 523 -10.15 9.91 -30.40
C TYR A 523 -8.83 10.57 -30.80
N LEU A 524 -8.21 11.31 -29.88
CA LEU A 524 -6.93 12.00 -30.11
C LEU A 524 -5.80 11.01 -30.47
N TYR A 525 -5.92 9.76 -30.05
CA TYR A 525 -4.94 8.72 -30.34
C TYR A 525 -5.10 8.13 -31.76
N HIS A 526 -6.31 8.12 -32.31
CA HIS A 526 -6.62 7.40 -33.56
C HIS A 526 -6.89 8.29 -34.79
N ALA A 527 -7.02 9.61 -34.63
CA ALA A 527 -7.24 10.58 -35.73
C ALA A 527 -8.39 10.20 -36.69
N LYS A 528 -9.37 9.41 -36.22
CA LYS A 528 -10.55 9.01 -36.98
C LYS A 528 -11.79 9.34 -36.14
N ILE A 529 -12.77 10.00 -36.76
CA ILE A 529 -14.08 10.28 -36.17
C ILE A 529 -14.83 8.96 -36.09
N PRO A 530 -15.17 8.43 -34.89
CA PRO A 530 -16.08 7.30 -34.79
C PRO A 530 -17.50 7.77 -35.18
N PRO A 531 -18.42 6.86 -35.58
CA PRO A 531 -19.83 7.21 -35.55
C PRO A 531 -20.19 7.73 -34.14
N THR A 532 -21.18 8.62 -34.06
CA THR A 532 -21.70 9.23 -32.82
C THR A 532 -21.47 8.34 -31.59
N PRO A 533 -20.90 8.89 -30.48
CA PRO A 533 -20.58 8.08 -29.30
C PRO A 533 -21.78 7.22 -28.94
N PRO A 534 -21.59 5.92 -28.60
CA PRO A 534 -22.72 5.07 -28.24
C PRO A 534 -23.56 5.80 -27.21
N THR A 535 -24.86 5.96 -27.47
CA THR A 535 -25.81 6.72 -26.63
C THR A 535 -25.83 6.23 -25.18
N HIS A 536 -25.23 5.06 -24.93
CA HIS A 536 -25.22 4.31 -23.68
C HIS A 536 -23.80 4.12 -23.08
N LEU A 537 -22.78 4.86 -23.53
CA LEU A 537 -21.40 4.65 -23.06
C LEU A 537 -21.26 4.93 -21.55
N GLY A 538 -20.92 3.90 -20.78
CA GLY A 538 -20.82 3.95 -19.32
C GLY A 538 -22.17 3.82 -18.60
N GLN A 539 -23.28 3.60 -19.33
CA GLN A 539 -24.62 3.47 -18.74
C GLN A 539 -24.75 2.26 -17.82
N ARG A 540 -24.04 1.16 -18.08
CA ARG A 540 -24.11 0.00 -17.16
C ARG A 540 -23.55 0.31 -15.78
N LEU A 541 -22.56 1.21 -15.65
CA LEU A 541 -22.16 1.66 -14.30
C LEU A 541 -23.31 2.40 -13.63
N LEU A 542 -23.97 3.32 -14.35
CA LEU A 542 -25.07 4.12 -13.82
C LEU A 542 -26.26 3.23 -13.40
N GLU A 543 -26.57 2.19 -14.18
CA GLU A 543 -27.58 1.18 -13.85
C GLU A 543 -27.16 0.28 -12.69
N TRP A 544 -25.86 0.00 -12.57
CA TRP A 544 -25.32 -0.81 -11.48
C TRP A 544 -25.27 -0.05 -10.15
N LEU A 545 -25.09 1.28 -10.17
CA LEU A 545 -25.18 2.14 -9.00
C LEU A 545 -26.62 2.14 -8.44
N PRO A 546 -26.81 2.08 -7.11
CA PRO A 546 -28.15 2.08 -6.53
C PRO A 546 -28.89 3.38 -6.84
N SER A 547 -30.13 3.27 -7.33
CA SER A 547 -31.04 4.40 -7.48
C SER A 547 -31.53 4.84 -6.10
N PHE A 548 -31.23 6.08 -5.72
CA PHE A 548 -31.86 6.73 -4.58
C PHE A 548 -32.88 7.73 -5.14
N PRO A 549 -34.14 7.74 -4.64
CA PRO A 549 -35.11 8.72 -5.06
C PRO A 549 -34.56 10.12 -4.75
N SER A 550 -34.49 10.96 -5.79
CA SER A 550 -34.29 12.39 -5.64
C SER A 550 -35.52 12.97 -4.96
N HIS A 551 -35.38 13.43 -3.72
CA HIS A 551 -36.35 14.33 -3.09
C HIS A 551 -35.81 15.75 -3.15
#